data_AF-A0A928B6I4-F1
#
_entry.id   AF-A0A928B6I4-F1
#
_cell.length_a   1.000
_cell.length_b   1.000
_cell.length_c   1.000
_cell.angle_alpha   90.00
_cell.angle_beta   90.00
_cell.angle_gamma   90.00
#
_symmetry.space_group_name_H-M   'P 1'
#
loop_
_entity.id
_entity.type
_entity.pdbx_description
1 polymer ?
#
loop_
_entity_poly.entity_id
_entity_poly.type
_entity_poly.pdbx_seq_one_letter_code
_entity_poly.pdbx_strand_id
1 'polypeptide(L)'
;MNVRKHFAARAFLVAVVLFATNFTLQGQWLWPVDGAKAGENMLLVPQQYLDTEHNFDDIIIAAPEGTKVIAPADGEIRFLSVGIYTSLASTYTTHFTQGSFDSAIADYRAKYKTLPVKGQYLQGCAGITLDDGRKIYISGLKGDVELKTGMKVKKGDQLGNVSYCYHKITSPSIMLSVSTPDSRPADPMTPFGLKTTFKEAGELVLPEYLSAEQANEDFTVLMNAYRECYPSLEEIVTPEQFDAFDKKQRAAMKKASPTQISTML
;
A
#
# COMPACT_ATOMS: atom_id res chain seq x y z
N MET A 1 2.24 9.01 68.30
CA MET A 1 3.32 8.86 67.30
C MET A 1 2.84 7.89 66.22
N ASN A 2 2.92 8.28 64.94
CA ASN A 2 2.86 7.46 63.71
C ASN A 2 1.55 6.75 63.27
N VAL A 3 0.51 7.49 62.89
CA VAL A 3 -0.54 6.94 61.97
C VAL A 3 -0.71 7.77 60.67
N ARG A 4 -0.14 8.98 60.58
CA ARG A 4 -0.30 9.85 59.40
C ARG A 4 0.66 9.59 58.22
N LYS A 5 1.58 8.63 58.31
CA LYS A 5 2.62 8.40 57.27
C LYS A 5 2.23 7.41 56.16
N HIS A 6 1.15 6.62 56.32
CA HIS A 6 0.82 5.57 55.34
C HIS A 6 -0.25 5.95 54.30
N PHE A 7 -1.00 7.04 54.49
CA PHE A 7 -1.99 7.49 53.51
C PHE A 7 -1.36 8.26 52.34
N ALA A 8 -0.33 9.06 52.59
CA ALA A 8 0.37 9.82 51.56
C ALA A 8 1.14 8.94 50.57
N ALA A 9 1.69 7.80 51.03
CA ALA A 9 2.46 6.89 50.18
C ALA A 9 1.60 6.08 49.21
N ARG A 10 0.34 5.77 49.56
CA ARG A 10 -0.60 5.04 48.68
C ARG A 10 -1.24 5.94 47.62
N ALA A 11 -1.50 7.21 47.95
CA ALA A 11 -2.01 8.19 46.99
C ALA A 11 -0.97 8.53 45.90
N PHE A 12 0.32 8.53 46.24
CA PHE A 12 1.41 8.81 45.29
C PHE A 12 1.63 7.66 44.30
N LEU A 13 1.47 6.41 44.72
CA LEU A 13 1.68 5.25 43.85
C LEU A 13 0.57 5.09 42.78
N VAL A 14 -0.67 5.47 43.10
CA VAL A 14 -1.78 5.45 42.13
C VAL A 14 -1.65 6.58 41.09
N ALA A 15 -1.13 7.74 41.49
CA ALA A 15 -0.88 8.85 40.56
C ALA A 15 0.26 8.57 39.56
N VAL A 16 1.30 7.83 39.97
CA VAL A 16 2.43 7.47 39.09
C VAL A 16 2.04 6.40 38.06
N VAL A 17 1.16 5.46 38.42
CA VAL A 17 0.64 4.46 37.47
C VAL A 17 -0.31 5.10 36.44
N LEU A 18 -1.12 6.09 36.84
CA LEU A 18 -1.99 6.84 35.92
C LEU A 18 -1.24 7.83 35.00
N PHE A 19 -0.04 8.29 35.40
CA PHE A 19 0.80 9.13 34.54
C PHE A 19 1.62 8.31 33.53
N ALA A 20 2.04 7.10 33.88
CA ALA A 20 2.82 6.23 33.00
C ALA A 20 2.01 5.65 31.83
N THR A 21 0.68 5.50 31.96
CA THR A 21 -0.19 5.00 30.87
C THR A 21 -0.56 6.08 29.84
N ASN A 22 -0.36 7.36 30.13
CA ASN A 22 -0.64 8.44 29.18
C ASN A 22 0.56 8.80 28.29
N PHE A 23 1.78 8.41 28.67
CA PHE A 23 3.00 8.72 27.91
C PHE A 23 3.21 7.83 26.67
N THR A 24 2.42 6.76 26.50
CA THR A 24 2.49 5.87 25.33
C THR A 24 1.50 6.22 24.22
N LEU A 25 0.54 7.13 24.46
CA LEU A 25 -0.52 7.46 23.49
C LEU A 25 -0.26 8.72 22.65
N GLN A 26 0.67 9.59 23.04
CA GLN A 26 0.92 10.85 22.31
C GLN A 26 1.60 10.67 20.95
N GLY A 27 2.27 9.55 20.70
CA GLY A 27 2.95 9.25 19.42
C GLY A 27 2.25 8.21 18.53
N GLN A 28 1.18 7.57 19.02
CA GLN A 28 0.53 6.46 18.33
C GLN A 28 -0.50 6.98 17.31
N TRP A 29 -0.54 6.35 16.14
CA TRP A 29 -1.51 6.66 15.10
C TRP A 29 -2.92 6.22 15.52
N LEU A 30 -3.95 6.94 15.06
CA LEU A 30 -5.34 6.52 15.23
C LEU A 30 -5.69 5.43 14.23
N TRP A 31 -6.41 4.41 14.68
CA TRP A 31 -6.97 3.42 13.77
C TRP A 31 -7.85 4.11 12.71
N PRO A 32 -7.69 3.79 11.41
CA PRO A 32 -8.31 4.56 10.33
C PRO A 32 -9.84 4.43 10.26
N VAL A 33 -10.44 3.44 10.94
CA VAL A 33 -11.91 3.30 11.03
C VAL A 33 -12.40 4.04 12.27
N ASP A 34 -13.25 5.05 12.07
CA ASP A 34 -13.76 5.89 13.15
C ASP A 34 -14.49 5.06 14.23
N GLY A 35 -14.19 5.34 15.50
CA GLY A 35 -14.74 4.64 16.66
C GLY A 35 -14.23 3.22 16.91
N ALA A 36 -13.42 2.63 16.02
CA ALA A 36 -12.83 1.30 16.22
C ALA A 36 -11.47 1.37 16.92
N LYS A 37 -11.10 0.31 17.65
CA LYS A 37 -9.79 0.20 18.29
C LYS A 37 -8.74 -0.35 17.34
N ALA A 38 -7.48 0.00 17.60
CA ALA A 38 -6.35 -0.55 16.85
C ALA A 38 -6.37 -2.08 16.83
N GLY A 39 -6.29 -2.67 15.64
CA GLY A 39 -6.30 -4.12 15.43
C GLY A 39 -7.69 -4.77 15.35
N GLU A 40 -8.78 -4.02 15.55
CA GLU A 40 -10.13 -4.56 15.34
C GLU A 40 -10.40 -4.79 13.85
N ASN A 41 -11.10 -5.89 13.55
CA ASN A 41 -11.61 -6.25 12.22
C ASN A 41 -10.55 -6.36 11.11
N MET A 42 -9.30 -6.70 11.45
CA MET A 42 -8.28 -7.04 10.45
C MET A 42 -8.66 -8.33 9.72
N LEU A 43 -8.87 -8.23 8.41
CA LEU A 43 -9.14 -9.36 7.52
C LEU A 43 -7.86 -9.99 6.99
N LEU A 44 -6.86 -9.15 6.71
CA LEU A 44 -5.58 -9.56 6.16
C LEU A 44 -4.49 -8.63 6.70
N VAL A 45 -3.34 -9.18 7.07
CA VAL A 45 -2.16 -8.43 7.54
C VAL A 45 -0.94 -8.79 6.69
N PRO A 46 0.16 -8.01 6.75
CA PRO A 46 1.36 -8.27 5.97
C PRO A 46 1.84 -9.72 6.09
N GLN A 47 2.38 -10.23 4.99
CA GLN A 47 2.92 -11.58 4.83
C GLN A 47 1.88 -12.72 4.80
N GLN A 48 0.59 -12.40 4.80
CA GLN A 48 -0.47 -13.40 4.61
C GLN A 48 -0.83 -13.58 3.12
N TYR A 49 -1.57 -14.64 2.83
CA TYR A 49 -2.06 -14.93 1.50
C TYR A 49 -3.58 -14.86 1.48
N LEU A 50 -4.13 -14.31 0.39
CA LEU A 50 -5.53 -14.43 0.02
C LEU A 50 -5.60 -15.27 -1.26
N ASP A 51 -6.09 -16.50 -1.13
CA ASP A 51 -5.91 -17.56 -2.13
C ASP A 51 -4.42 -17.73 -2.48
N THR A 52 -4.03 -17.44 -3.73
CA THR A 52 -2.66 -17.50 -4.24
C THR A 52 -1.95 -16.15 -4.24
N GLU A 53 -2.61 -15.08 -3.79
CA GLU A 53 -2.05 -13.72 -3.82
C GLU A 53 -1.38 -13.39 -2.50
N HIS A 54 -0.11 -12.99 -2.58
CA HIS A 54 0.67 -12.56 -1.41
C HIS A 54 0.32 -11.12 -1.06
N ASN A 55 -0.12 -10.90 0.18
CA ASN A 55 -0.21 -9.57 0.76
C ASN A 55 1.13 -9.22 1.40
N PHE A 56 1.92 -8.38 0.73
CA PHE A 56 3.27 -8.07 1.20
C PHE A 56 3.25 -7.11 2.40
N ASP A 57 2.54 -6.00 2.28
CA ASP A 57 2.67 -4.83 3.16
C ASP A 57 1.36 -4.10 3.48
N ASP A 58 0.19 -4.60 3.07
CA ASP A 58 -1.09 -3.97 3.43
C ASP A 58 -1.72 -4.56 4.70
N ILE A 59 -2.52 -3.73 5.38
CA ILE A 59 -3.54 -4.15 6.34
C ILE A 59 -4.90 -3.96 5.68
N ILE A 60 -5.71 -5.01 5.60
CA ILE A 60 -7.11 -4.92 5.17
C ILE A 60 -8.02 -4.96 6.39
N ILE A 61 -8.89 -3.96 6.52
CA ILE A 61 -9.71 -3.72 7.71
C ILE A 61 -11.19 -3.70 7.29
N ALA A 62 -11.99 -4.60 7.84
CA ALA A 62 -13.44 -4.62 7.64
C ALA A 62 -14.16 -3.58 8.50
N ALA A 63 -15.20 -2.98 7.94
CA ALA A 63 -16.15 -2.14 8.65
C ALA A 63 -17.44 -2.03 7.84
N PRO A 64 -18.58 -1.64 8.44
CA PRO A 64 -19.80 -1.39 7.67
C PRO A 64 -19.58 -0.36 6.56
N GLU A 65 -20.17 -0.60 5.39
CA GLU A 65 -20.14 0.36 4.29
C GLU A 65 -20.68 1.72 4.75
N GLY A 66 -20.02 2.81 4.36
CA GLY A 66 -20.38 4.17 4.80
C GLY A 66 -19.77 4.59 6.13
N THR A 67 -19.12 3.70 6.89
CA THR A 67 -18.38 4.08 8.11
C THR A 67 -17.32 5.12 7.78
N LYS A 68 -17.11 6.12 8.65
CA LYS A 68 -16.10 7.16 8.42
C LYS A 68 -14.70 6.58 8.46
N VAL A 69 -13.87 7.02 7.52
CA VAL A 69 -12.44 6.76 7.49
C VAL A 69 -11.71 8.04 7.86
N ILE A 70 -10.82 7.97 8.84
CA ILE A 70 -10.13 9.13 9.42
C ILE A 70 -8.62 9.08 9.17
N ALA A 71 -7.99 10.25 9.14
CA ALA A 71 -6.54 10.39 9.04
C ALA A 71 -5.85 9.79 10.29
N PRO A 72 -4.98 8.78 10.14
CA PRO A 72 -4.29 8.16 11.26
C PRO A 72 -3.33 9.09 12.01
N ALA A 73 -2.79 10.09 11.31
CA ALA A 73 -1.80 11.03 11.81
C ALA A 73 -1.94 12.38 11.08
N ASP A 74 -1.34 13.42 11.67
CA ASP A 74 -1.18 14.72 11.03
C ASP A 74 -0.31 14.59 9.77
N GLY A 75 -0.63 15.34 8.72
CA GLY A 75 0.17 15.35 7.50
C GLY A 75 -0.42 16.20 6.40
N GLU A 76 -0.04 15.89 5.17
CA GLU A 76 -0.50 16.57 3.96
C GLU A 76 -0.97 15.58 2.90
N ILE A 77 -2.14 15.83 2.31
CA ILE A 77 -2.62 15.02 1.19
C ILE A 77 -1.71 15.26 -0.01
N ARG A 78 -1.05 14.21 -0.49
CA ARG A 78 -0.14 14.27 -1.65
C ARG A 78 -0.57 13.39 -2.80
N PHE A 79 -1.54 12.52 -2.56
CA PHE A 79 -2.01 11.57 -3.56
C PHE A 79 -3.52 11.39 -3.42
N LEU A 80 -4.21 11.48 -4.55
CA LEU A 80 -5.62 11.18 -4.68
C LEU A 80 -5.81 10.41 -6.00
N SER A 81 -6.50 9.29 -5.92
CA SER A 81 -6.84 8.50 -7.10
C SER A 81 -8.17 7.80 -6.94
N VAL A 82 -8.76 7.40 -8.07
CA VAL A 82 -9.83 6.41 -8.11
C VAL A 82 -9.41 5.26 -9.03
N GLY A 83 -9.80 4.05 -8.67
CA GLY A 83 -9.41 2.88 -9.42
C GLY A 83 -9.90 1.57 -8.85
N ILE A 84 -9.35 0.49 -9.40
CA ILE A 84 -9.75 -0.89 -9.12
C ILE A 84 -8.51 -1.75 -9.02
N TYR A 85 -8.40 -2.50 -7.93
CA TYR A 85 -7.43 -3.58 -7.80
C TYR A 85 -7.90 -4.82 -8.55
N THR A 86 -7.06 -5.35 -9.43
CA THR A 86 -7.29 -6.62 -10.13
C THR A 86 -6.59 -7.79 -9.45
N SER A 87 -5.50 -7.50 -8.73
CA SER A 87 -4.85 -8.36 -7.74
C SER A 87 -4.39 -7.50 -6.54
N LEU A 88 -3.94 -8.12 -5.45
CA LEU A 88 -3.29 -7.39 -4.34
C LEU A 88 -2.05 -6.60 -4.80
N ALA A 89 -1.42 -6.98 -5.91
CA ALA A 89 -0.22 -6.33 -6.45
C ALA A 89 -0.48 -5.44 -7.68
N SER A 90 -1.71 -5.33 -8.16
CA SER A 90 -2.00 -4.66 -9.44
C SER A 90 -3.31 -3.89 -9.42
N THR A 91 -3.28 -2.66 -9.95
CA THR A 91 -4.42 -1.74 -9.95
C THR A 91 -4.50 -0.94 -11.24
N TYR A 92 -5.73 -0.55 -11.60
CA TYR A 92 -6.02 0.41 -12.67
C TYR A 92 -6.57 1.69 -12.05
N THR A 93 -5.80 2.76 -12.09
CA THR A 93 -6.14 4.02 -11.41
C THR A 93 -6.06 5.23 -12.33
N THR A 94 -6.84 6.25 -12.03
CA THR A 94 -6.64 7.62 -12.51
C THR A 94 -6.47 8.56 -11.33
N HIS A 95 -5.58 9.55 -11.47
CA HIS A 95 -5.34 10.55 -10.44
C HIS A 95 -6.24 11.77 -10.63
N PHE A 96 -6.52 12.45 -9.53
CA PHE A 96 -7.15 13.77 -9.51
C PHE A 96 -6.46 14.64 -8.45
N THR A 97 -6.56 15.96 -8.57
CA THR A 97 -5.85 16.88 -7.67
C THR A 97 -6.77 17.61 -6.70
N GLN A 98 -8.07 17.65 -7.00
CA GLN A 98 -9.10 18.29 -6.19
C GLN A 98 -10.47 17.66 -6.48
N GLY A 99 -11.30 17.53 -5.46
CA GLY A 99 -12.68 17.02 -5.54
C GLY A 99 -12.96 15.98 -4.46
N SER A 100 -14.12 15.34 -4.57
CA SER A 100 -14.49 14.20 -3.73
C SER A 100 -14.30 12.87 -4.45
N PHE A 101 -14.29 11.77 -3.68
CA PHE A 101 -14.21 10.44 -4.27
C PHE A 101 -15.47 10.10 -5.07
N ASP A 102 -16.65 10.52 -4.63
CA ASP A 102 -17.89 10.26 -5.37
C ASP A 102 -17.91 10.97 -6.73
N SER A 103 -17.44 12.23 -6.81
CA SER A 103 -17.31 12.92 -8.11
C SER A 103 -16.28 12.25 -9.01
N ALA A 104 -15.11 11.89 -8.46
CA ALA A 104 -14.06 11.22 -9.24
C ALA A 104 -14.49 9.82 -9.73
N ILE A 105 -15.24 9.06 -8.91
CA ILE A 105 -15.84 7.77 -9.29
C ILE A 105 -16.87 7.96 -10.41
N ALA A 106 -17.70 9.00 -10.33
CA ALA A 106 -18.66 9.32 -11.39
C ALA A 106 -17.96 9.63 -12.72
N ASP A 107 -16.89 10.44 -12.68
CA ASP A 107 -16.07 10.76 -13.86
C ASP A 107 -15.40 9.51 -14.45
N TYR A 108 -14.87 8.63 -13.60
CA TYR A 108 -14.29 7.37 -14.03
C TYR A 108 -15.31 6.50 -14.77
N ARG A 109 -16.53 6.35 -14.24
CA ARG A 109 -17.63 5.59 -14.88
C ARG A 109 -18.11 6.24 -16.18
N ALA A 110 -18.06 7.57 -16.27
CA ALA A 110 -18.40 8.26 -17.51
C ALA A 110 -17.37 7.94 -18.61
N LYS A 111 -16.08 7.93 -18.26
CA LYS A 111 -14.94 7.69 -19.16
C LYS A 111 -14.76 6.22 -19.56
N TYR A 112 -14.88 5.29 -18.61
CA TYR A 112 -14.63 3.86 -18.84
C TYR A 112 -15.93 3.06 -18.77
N LYS A 113 -16.35 2.50 -19.91
CA LYS A 113 -17.63 1.78 -20.05
C LYS A 113 -17.58 0.33 -19.56
N THR A 114 -16.40 -0.27 -19.55
CA THR A 114 -16.15 -1.64 -19.08
C THR A 114 -15.14 -1.62 -17.96
N LEU A 115 -15.38 -2.44 -16.93
CA LEU A 115 -14.50 -2.59 -15.77
C LEU A 115 -14.04 -4.04 -15.69
N PRO A 116 -12.78 -4.29 -15.26
CA PRO A 116 -12.25 -5.65 -15.15
C PRO A 116 -12.94 -6.48 -14.05
N VAL A 117 -13.59 -5.81 -13.08
CA VAL A 117 -14.38 -6.42 -12.01
C VAL A 117 -15.68 -5.65 -11.80
N LYS A 118 -16.55 -6.16 -10.91
CA LYS A 118 -17.82 -5.48 -10.57
C LYS A 118 -17.58 -4.04 -10.10
N GLY A 119 -18.38 -3.10 -10.58
CA GLY A 119 -18.23 -1.67 -10.31
C GLY A 119 -18.41 -1.23 -8.85
N GLN A 120 -18.81 -2.13 -7.94
CA GLN A 120 -18.80 -1.90 -6.49
C GLN A 120 -17.38 -1.78 -5.92
N TYR A 121 -16.37 -2.35 -6.60
CA TYR A 121 -14.97 -2.31 -6.20
C TYR A 121 -14.20 -1.11 -6.81
N LEU A 122 -14.90 -0.24 -7.55
CA LEU A 122 -14.35 1.05 -7.95
C LEU A 122 -14.32 1.97 -6.74
N GLN A 123 -13.11 2.35 -6.33
CA GLN A 123 -12.87 2.96 -5.03
C GLN A 123 -11.79 4.05 -5.10
N GLY A 124 -11.83 4.95 -4.13
CA GLY A 124 -10.88 6.02 -3.94
C GLY A 124 -9.70 5.63 -3.05
N CYS A 125 -8.54 6.22 -3.33
CA CYS A 125 -7.36 6.13 -2.48
C CYS A 125 -6.84 7.53 -2.13
N ALA A 126 -6.57 7.74 -0.84
CA ALA A 126 -5.89 8.94 -0.32
C ALA A 126 -4.48 8.57 0.14
N GLY A 127 -3.49 9.37 -0.23
CA GLY A 127 -2.13 9.30 0.32
C GLY A 127 -1.78 10.55 1.11
N ILE A 128 -1.36 10.34 2.36
CA ILE A 128 -0.92 11.38 3.31
C ILE A 128 0.60 11.27 3.46
N THR A 129 1.32 12.36 3.24
CA THR A 129 2.74 12.48 3.61
C THR A 129 2.87 13.12 4.99
N LEU A 130 3.59 12.45 5.88
CA LEU A 130 3.84 12.88 7.25
C LEU A 130 5.06 13.81 7.33
N ASP A 131 5.23 14.48 8.47
CA ASP A 131 6.36 15.39 8.70
C ASP A 131 7.73 14.68 8.65
N ASP A 132 7.78 13.38 8.95
CA ASP A 132 8.98 12.54 8.83
C ASP A 132 9.20 11.96 7.42
N GLY A 133 8.37 12.35 6.45
CA GLY A 133 8.44 11.94 5.06
C GLY A 133 7.78 10.58 4.75
N ARG A 134 7.40 9.79 5.76
CA ARG A 134 6.63 8.56 5.52
C ARG A 134 5.29 8.89 4.86
N LYS A 135 4.75 7.91 4.14
CA LYS A 135 3.49 8.07 3.40
C LYS A 135 2.51 7.00 3.86
N ILE A 136 1.28 7.39 4.15
CA ILE A 136 0.17 6.49 4.45
C ILE A 136 -0.74 6.48 3.24
N TYR A 137 -1.04 5.32 2.68
CA TYR A 137 -2.04 5.16 1.63
C TYR A 137 -3.24 4.42 2.17
N ILE A 138 -4.44 4.94 1.92
CA ILE A 138 -5.70 4.33 2.35
C ILE A 138 -6.62 4.22 1.14
N SER A 139 -6.81 2.99 0.70
CA SER A 139 -7.71 2.54 -0.36
C SER A 139 -9.04 2.03 0.23
N GLY A 140 -10.07 1.91 -0.59
CA GLY A 140 -11.41 1.45 -0.25
C GLY A 140 -12.34 2.60 0.11
N LEU A 141 -12.08 3.81 -0.41
CA LEU A 141 -12.81 5.02 -0.03
C LEU A 141 -13.92 5.37 -1.02
N LYS A 142 -14.98 5.99 -0.50
CA LYS A 142 -16.00 6.72 -1.24
C LYS A 142 -16.43 7.96 -0.43
N GLY A 143 -17.40 8.71 -0.93
CA GLY A 143 -18.01 9.83 -0.23
C GLY A 143 -17.70 11.19 -0.85
N ASP A 144 -18.33 12.20 -0.28
CA ASP A 144 -18.41 13.58 -0.76
C ASP A 144 -17.44 14.53 -0.04
N VAL A 145 -16.51 14.00 0.74
CA VAL A 145 -15.46 14.80 1.39
C VAL A 145 -14.59 15.46 0.32
N GLU A 146 -14.59 16.79 0.30
CA GLU A 146 -13.77 17.58 -0.62
C GLU A 146 -12.30 17.55 -0.19
N LEU A 147 -11.46 16.94 -1.01
CA LEU A 147 -10.02 16.82 -0.79
C LEU A 147 -9.25 17.56 -1.88
N LYS A 148 -8.01 17.94 -1.55
CA LYS A 148 -7.09 18.58 -2.48
C LYS A 148 -5.65 18.21 -2.15
N THR A 149 -4.86 17.86 -3.17
CA THR A 149 -3.42 17.70 -3.00
C THR A 149 -2.78 19.01 -2.52
N GLY A 150 -1.97 18.95 -1.47
CA GLY A 150 -1.38 20.09 -0.79
C GLY A 150 -2.13 20.53 0.48
N MET A 151 -3.34 20.01 0.73
CA MET A 151 -4.07 20.35 1.95
C MET A 151 -3.45 19.64 3.16
N LYS A 152 -3.38 20.36 4.29
CA LYS A 152 -3.02 19.76 5.57
C LYS A 152 -4.23 19.02 6.14
N VAL A 153 -3.97 17.87 6.76
CA VAL A 153 -4.94 17.10 7.53
C VAL A 153 -4.42 16.92 8.94
N LYS A 154 -5.34 16.93 9.89
CA LYS A 154 -5.11 16.59 11.28
C LYS A 154 -5.52 15.16 11.54
N LYS A 155 -4.82 14.54 12.49
CA LYS A 155 -5.18 13.23 13.03
C LYS A 155 -6.65 13.24 13.46
N GLY A 156 -7.45 12.34 12.90
CA GLY A 156 -8.89 12.27 13.12
C GLY A 156 -9.77 12.97 12.07
N ASP A 157 -9.19 13.77 11.16
CA ASP A 157 -9.95 14.37 10.06
C ASP A 157 -10.53 13.27 9.15
N GLN A 158 -11.78 13.45 8.71
CA GLN A 158 -12.40 12.50 7.79
C GLN A 158 -11.76 12.60 6.41
N LEU A 159 -11.38 11.45 5.85
CA LEU A 159 -10.84 11.31 4.49
C LEU A 159 -11.91 10.82 3.51
N GLY A 160 -12.91 10.10 4.01
CA GLY A 160 -13.97 9.52 3.21
C GLY A 160 -14.76 8.50 4.03
N ASN A 161 -15.39 7.56 3.33
CA ASN A 161 -16.20 6.51 3.92
C ASN A 161 -15.79 5.14 3.38
N VAL A 162 -15.95 4.11 4.20
CA VAL A 162 -15.67 2.72 3.84
C VAL A 162 -16.54 2.31 2.65
N SER A 163 -15.89 1.73 1.65
CA SER A 163 -16.45 1.08 0.47
C SER A 163 -15.90 -0.36 0.41
N TYR A 164 -15.60 -0.87 -0.80
CA TYR A 164 -14.97 -2.16 -1.01
C TYR A 164 -13.57 -1.96 -1.61
N CYS A 165 -12.52 -2.39 -0.89
CA CYS A 165 -11.14 -2.19 -1.36
C CYS A 165 -10.69 -3.20 -2.42
N TYR A 166 -11.19 -4.44 -2.39
CA TYR A 166 -10.68 -5.52 -3.24
C TYR A 166 -11.73 -6.60 -3.59
N HIS A 167 -11.73 -7.09 -4.84
CA HIS A 167 -12.83 -7.90 -5.39
C HIS A 167 -12.95 -9.32 -4.80
N LYS A 168 -11.86 -9.88 -4.28
CA LYS A 168 -11.88 -11.18 -3.58
C LYS A 168 -12.37 -11.09 -2.12
N ILE A 169 -12.57 -9.87 -1.61
CA ILE A 169 -13.12 -9.63 -0.28
C ILE A 169 -14.54 -9.10 -0.45
N THR A 170 -15.52 -9.92 -0.05
CA THR A 170 -16.94 -9.60 -0.28
C THR A 170 -17.53 -8.65 0.75
N SER A 171 -16.87 -8.46 1.90
CA SER A 171 -17.27 -7.49 2.92
C SER A 171 -16.72 -6.10 2.60
N PRO A 172 -17.42 -5.01 2.95
CA PRO A 172 -16.86 -3.67 2.86
C PRO A 172 -15.61 -3.55 3.73
N SER A 173 -14.58 -2.91 3.20
CA SER A 173 -13.26 -2.84 3.81
C SER A 173 -12.42 -1.72 3.21
N ILE A 174 -11.42 -1.30 3.97
CA ILE A 174 -10.32 -0.44 3.51
C ILE A 174 -9.02 -1.24 3.47
N MET A 175 -8.07 -0.76 2.67
CA MET A 175 -6.71 -1.30 2.57
C MET A 175 -5.73 -0.17 2.90
N LEU A 176 -4.83 -0.41 3.85
CA LEU A 176 -3.86 0.56 4.33
C LEU A 176 -2.44 0.03 4.16
N SER A 177 -1.59 0.83 3.52
CA SER A 177 -0.15 0.60 3.45
C SER A 177 0.62 1.84 3.90
N VAL A 178 1.88 1.60 4.28
CA VAL A 178 2.82 2.66 4.67
C VAL A 178 4.07 2.52 3.83
N SER A 179 4.61 3.65 3.38
CA SER A 179 5.93 3.69 2.76
C SER A 179 6.88 4.63 3.48
N THR A 180 8.17 4.33 3.32
CA THR A 180 9.28 5.17 3.77
C THR A 180 9.35 6.48 2.97
N PRO A 181 10.19 7.45 3.39
CA PRO A 181 10.41 8.69 2.62
C PRO A 181 10.81 8.46 1.16
N ASP A 182 11.61 7.43 0.90
CA ASP A 182 12.04 6.97 -0.42
C ASP A 182 11.04 6.03 -1.13
N SER A 183 9.79 5.97 -0.64
CA SER A 183 8.69 5.21 -1.25
C SER A 183 8.88 3.70 -1.29
N ARG A 184 9.69 3.13 -0.39
CA ARG A 184 9.74 1.67 -0.17
C ARG A 184 8.64 1.23 0.79
N PRO A 185 8.09 0.02 0.67
CA PRO A 185 7.21 -0.57 1.67
C PRO A 185 7.77 -0.47 3.09
N ALA A 186 6.92 -0.13 4.05
CA ALA A 186 7.27 -0.02 5.46
C ALA A 186 6.22 -0.70 6.33
N ASP A 187 6.60 -1.00 7.58
CA ASP A 187 5.71 -1.67 8.54
C ASP A 187 4.45 -0.84 8.83
N PRO A 188 3.25 -1.32 8.42
CA PRO A 188 2.01 -0.60 8.66
C PRO A 188 1.44 -0.87 10.06
N MET A 189 1.95 -1.85 10.82
CA MET A 189 1.35 -2.35 12.06
C MET A 189 1.91 -1.65 13.30
N THR A 190 3.23 -1.53 13.40
CA THR A 190 3.90 -0.92 14.57
C THR A 190 3.44 0.51 14.88
N PRO A 191 3.16 1.40 13.91
CA PRO A 191 2.65 2.74 14.20
C PRO A 191 1.30 2.77 14.96
N PHE A 192 0.51 1.70 14.84
CA PHE A 192 -0.74 1.51 15.60
C PHE A 192 -0.53 0.74 16.91
N GLY A 193 0.72 0.49 17.33
CA GLY A 193 1.05 -0.30 18.52
C GLY A 193 0.73 -1.78 18.40
N LEU A 194 0.57 -2.28 17.18
CA LEU A 194 0.30 -3.70 16.91
C LEU A 194 1.62 -4.47 16.78
N LYS A 195 1.60 -5.74 17.16
CA LYS A 195 2.72 -6.65 16.88
C LYS A 195 2.81 -6.88 15.38
N THR A 196 3.94 -6.51 14.77
CA THR A 196 4.11 -6.60 13.32
C THR A 196 4.34 -8.02 12.82
N THR A 197 3.77 -8.31 11.65
CA THR A 197 4.10 -9.45 10.79
C THR A 197 4.88 -9.03 9.54
N PHE A 198 5.03 -7.72 9.31
CA PHE A 198 5.75 -7.18 8.17
C PHE A 198 7.21 -7.62 8.23
N LYS A 199 7.74 -7.98 7.07
CA LYS A 199 9.14 -8.30 6.86
C LYS A 199 9.65 -7.39 5.78
N GLU A 200 10.66 -6.59 6.11
CA GLU A 200 11.35 -5.79 5.10
C GLU A 200 11.83 -6.68 3.96
N ALA A 201 11.69 -6.17 2.73
CA ALA A 201 12.29 -6.83 1.59
C ALA A 201 13.81 -6.91 1.83
N GLY A 202 14.37 -8.11 1.68
CA GLY A 202 15.83 -8.27 1.71
C GLY A 202 16.47 -7.45 0.61
N GLU A 203 17.74 -7.07 0.80
CA GLU A 203 18.50 -6.46 -0.28
C GLU A 203 18.53 -7.40 -1.49
N LEU A 204 18.27 -6.84 -2.67
CA LEU A 204 18.44 -7.57 -3.91
C LEU A 204 19.93 -7.85 -4.08
N VAL A 205 20.35 -9.07 -3.76
CA VAL A 205 21.72 -9.52 -3.99
C VAL A 205 21.82 -9.93 -5.45
N LEU A 206 22.28 -9.01 -6.29
CA LEU A 206 22.64 -9.33 -7.67
C LEU A 206 23.94 -10.14 -7.66
N PRO A 207 24.02 -11.29 -8.36
CA PRO A 207 25.28 -11.99 -8.50
C PRO A 207 26.28 -11.10 -9.27
N GLU A 208 27.57 -11.14 -8.93
CA GLU A 208 28.57 -10.35 -9.67
C GLU A 208 28.71 -10.80 -11.14
N TYR A 209 28.41 -12.08 -11.40
CA TYR A 209 28.47 -12.74 -12.71
C TYR A 209 27.28 -13.69 -12.86
N LEU A 210 26.70 -13.74 -14.05
CA LEU A 210 25.79 -14.81 -14.44
C LEU A 210 26.59 -15.88 -15.19
N SER A 211 26.30 -17.15 -14.91
CA SER A 211 26.68 -18.22 -15.84
C SER A 211 25.92 -18.06 -17.17
N ALA A 212 26.45 -18.63 -18.25
CA ALA A 212 25.77 -18.58 -19.55
C ALA A 212 24.39 -19.26 -19.53
N GLU A 213 24.18 -20.20 -18.60
CA GLU A 213 22.90 -20.85 -18.37
C GLU A 213 21.91 -19.91 -17.68
N GLN A 214 22.30 -19.32 -16.54
CA GLN A 214 21.48 -18.34 -15.81
C GLN A 214 21.13 -17.13 -16.69
N ALA A 215 22.09 -16.59 -17.44
CA ALA A 215 21.84 -15.47 -18.33
C ALA A 215 20.83 -15.84 -19.43
N ASN A 216 20.85 -17.08 -19.96
CA ASN A 216 19.86 -17.54 -20.93
C ASN A 216 18.49 -17.77 -20.29
N GLU A 217 18.45 -18.27 -19.05
CA GLU A 217 17.22 -18.45 -18.29
C GLU A 217 16.54 -17.10 -18.04
N ASP A 218 17.26 -16.14 -17.45
CA ASP A 218 16.77 -14.78 -17.17
C ASP A 218 16.31 -14.07 -18.45
N PHE A 219 17.09 -14.18 -19.53
CA PHE A 219 16.71 -13.60 -20.81
C PHE A 219 15.43 -14.24 -21.38
N THR A 220 15.23 -15.54 -21.17
CA THR A 220 14.00 -16.23 -21.58
C THR A 220 12.80 -15.75 -20.78
N VAL A 221 12.95 -15.62 -19.46
CA VAL A 221 11.90 -15.07 -18.59
C VAL A 221 11.54 -13.65 -19.04
N LEU A 222 12.54 -12.81 -19.31
CA LEU A 222 12.33 -11.44 -19.77
C LEU A 222 11.61 -11.38 -21.14
N MET A 223 12.05 -12.17 -22.13
CA MET A 223 11.40 -12.18 -23.45
C MET A 223 9.95 -12.68 -23.37
N ASN A 224 9.66 -13.65 -22.50
CA ASN A 224 8.30 -14.12 -22.25
C ASN A 224 7.44 -13.04 -21.59
N ALA A 225 7.99 -12.35 -20.57
CA ALA A 225 7.30 -11.24 -19.92
C ALA A 225 6.96 -10.11 -20.90
N TYR A 226 7.83 -9.80 -21.86
CA TYR A 226 7.51 -8.82 -22.90
C TYR A 226 6.31 -9.25 -23.76
N ARG A 227 6.25 -10.51 -24.19
CA ARG A 227 5.12 -11.01 -24.99
C ARG A 227 3.82 -11.04 -24.21
N GLU A 228 3.87 -11.43 -22.94
CA GLU A 228 2.69 -11.59 -22.11
C GLU A 228 2.16 -10.25 -21.57
N CYS A 229 3.05 -9.40 -21.06
CA CYS A 229 2.66 -8.17 -20.38
C CYS A 229 2.49 -6.97 -21.31
N TYR A 230 3.00 -7.03 -22.55
CA TYR A 230 2.92 -5.95 -23.52
C TYR A 230 2.36 -6.41 -24.87
N PRO A 231 1.08 -6.84 -24.93
CA PRO A 231 0.46 -7.25 -26.20
C PRO A 231 0.44 -6.12 -27.25
N SER A 232 0.46 -4.86 -26.83
CA SER A 232 0.59 -3.70 -27.73
C SER A 232 1.97 -3.60 -28.40
N LEU A 233 2.96 -4.39 -27.98
CA LEU A 233 4.27 -4.42 -28.61
C LEU A 233 4.18 -4.85 -30.08
N GLU A 234 3.21 -5.70 -30.41
CA GLU A 234 2.93 -6.16 -31.78
C GLU A 234 2.49 -5.03 -32.73
N GLU A 235 2.00 -3.90 -32.19
CA GLU A 235 1.63 -2.72 -32.97
C GLU A 235 2.87 -1.91 -33.42
N ILE A 236 4.02 -2.13 -32.78
CA ILE A 236 5.26 -1.38 -33.01
C ILE A 236 6.34 -2.28 -33.65
N VAL A 237 6.39 -3.56 -33.23
CA VAL A 237 7.39 -4.55 -33.64
C VAL A 237 6.66 -5.82 -34.05
N THR A 238 6.88 -6.32 -35.27
CA THR A 238 6.23 -7.57 -35.69
C THR A 238 6.80 -8.78 -34.92
N PRO A 239 6.03 -9.87 -34.78
CA PRO A 239 6.53 -11.09 -34.14
C PRO A 239 7.87 -11.58 -34.72
N GLU A 240 8.06 -11.49 -36.04
CA GLU A 240 9.31 -11.90 -36.70
C GLU A 240 10.49 -10.98 -36.36
N GLN A 241 10.24 -9.68 -36.21
CA GLN A 241 11.27 -8.73 -35.79
C GLN A 241 11.68 -8.99 -34.34
N PHE A 242 10.72 -9.32 -33.48
CA PHE A 242 10.98 -9.68 -32.09
C PHE A 242 11.74 -11.01 -31.98
N ASP A 243 11.36 -12.03 -32.76
CA ASP A 243 12.07 -13.31 -32.84
C ASP A 243 13.51 -13.13 -33.37
N ALA A 244 13.70 -12.27 -34.39
CA ALA A 244 15.01 -11.95 -34.92
C ALA A 244 15.90 -11.26 -33.88
N PHE A 245 15.32 -10.37 -33.06
CA PHE A 245 16.00 -9.75 -31.94
C PHE A 245 16.42 -10.79 -30.89
N ASP A 246 15.49 -11.63 -30.43
CA ASP A 246 15.75 -12.72 -29.46
C ASP A 246 16.91 -13.60 -29.93
N LYS A 247 16.85 -14.08 -31.17
CA LYS A 247 17.90 -14.91 -31.77
C LYS A 247 19.25 -14.19 -31.85
N LYS A 248 19.26 -12.91 -32.23
CA LYS A 248 20.47 -12.10 -32.30
C LYS A 248 21.11 -11.93 -30.92
N GLN A 249 20.32 -11.63 -29.89
CA GLN A 249 20.84 -11.43 -28.53
C GLN A 249 21.37 -12.72 -27.93
N ARG A 250 20.66 -13.85 -28.10
CA ARG A 250 21.16 -15.17 -27.65
C ARG A 250 22.48 -15.54 -28.33
N ALA A 251 22.65 -15.20 -29.61
CA ALA A 251 23.91 -15.42 -30.31
C ALA A 251 25.04 -14.51 -29.79
N ALA A 252 24.72 -13.28 -29.37
CA ALA A 252 25.68 -12.37 -28.75
C ALA A 252 26.08 -12.84 -27.35
N MET A 253 25.13 -13.29 -26.54
CA MET A 253 25.37 -13.83 -25.19
C MET A 253 26.27 -15.08 -25.21
N LYS A 254 26.09 -15.97 -26.19
CA LYS A 254 26.97 -17.14 -26.37
C LYS A 254 28.42 -16.80 -26.71
N LYS A 255 28.68 -15.59 -27.24
CA LYS A 255 30.02 -15.13 -27.60
C LYS A 255 30.69 -14.33 -26.47
N ALA A 256 29.94 -13.92 -25.46
CA ALA A 256 30.47 -13.25 -24.28
C ALA A 256 30.95 -14.29 -23.25
N SER A 257 32.19 -14.16 -22.77
CA SER A 257 32.68 -14.81 -21.54
C SER A 257 31.93 -14.25 -20.31
N PRO A 258 32.06 -14.81 -19.08
CA PRO A 258 31.28 -14.39 -17.91
C PRO A 258 31.22 -12.87 -17.78
N THR A 259 30.03 -12.30 -17.94
CA THR A 259 29.82 -10.86 -18.02
C THR A 259 29.74 -10.30 -16.59
N GLN A 260 30.61 -9.36 -16.24
CA GLN A 260 30.49 -8.57 -15.01
C GLN A 260 29.18 -7.77 -15.06
N ILE A 261 28.33 -7.91 -14.05
CA ILE A 261 27.06 -7.17 -13.99
C ILE A 261 27.29 -5.67 -13.70
N SER A 262 28.43 -5.31 -13.07
CA SER A 262 28.77 -3.95 -12.61
C SER A 262 28.86 -2.87 -13.71
N THR A 263 28.87 -3.21 -15.00
CA THR A 263 29.00 -2.23 -16.10
C THR A 263 27.72 -2.03 -16.92
N MET A 264 26.60 -2.66 -16.53
CA MET A 264 25.34 -2.60 -17.29
C MET A 264 24.18 -1.83 -16.60
N LEU A 265 24.43 -1.21 -15.46
CA LEU A 265 23.52 -0.26 -14.78
C LEU A 265 24.19 1.12 -14.69
#